data_AF-A0A840W0W7-F1
#
_entry.id   AF-A0A840W0W7-F1
#
_cell.length_a   1.000
_cell.length_b   1.000
_cell.length_c   1.000
_cell.angle_alpha   90.00
_cell.angle_beta   90.00
_cell.angle_gamma   90.00
#
_symmetry.space_group_name_H-M   'P 1'
#
loop_
_entity.id
_entity.type
_entity.pdbx_description
1 polymer ?
#
loop_
_entity_poly.entity_id
_entity_poly.type
_entity_poly.pdbx_seq_one_letter_code
_entity_poly.pdbx_strand_id
1 'polypeptide(L)'
;MSNSPAGQDFGLDVQFLDGAPSHLVDIARRYWDLRGLDEAGVYPLWRTPVREIDTNGWGGRHHLLAAAASRAVVKGYFCPSCEEEFSLPNRTALNQILSGDTRVVCVNCHPTLIEEAEEYRNPDAAALRRAERRREKQSLNEAYADAEEHWIKAHREVLGKEFALHHHPEEDFPELDVRWELAALTVVRNATEGGIINIRDHPELSVLSPGGEDADVMEALRRHGVLHVHPSTAVSSQLWRITAFGDAVAAAGGDLDDLPTPELKGSYYPLTTRFYVPYGDDVRAAVESAGTRLLRRLARVFKDHRRFAALEGLLAEVIAKEAVRYFDYKLKEHNLPAIPEEKRPRLREAADKLARVRCLGQLYFACWAATRNAAAAARRTPRAPMVNMTEYGLKNFEDIVQVMVRDDTKYAKVFREEVKFPLSAMTRTLFHTVLDMHPMETGLAQIREMRPARTVPVRNEVPEPGPVSPAREPEPELVHPELEEKEFPSVELQARRLADAPESWSSQDFAVAFQTVREDISLVWDTDHPSHSTLQVAAGALEMHLLQLGTYLKERESVLAMVLAAGLYRELIGARPNALPSGRVVVGLLVEALVRRGPEEGPVAEGGAE
;
A
#
# COMPACT_ATOMS: atom_id res chain seq x y z
N MET A 1 26.14 8.44 -95.12
CA MET A 1 24.70 8.13 -95.24
C MET A 1 24.44 6.77 -94.65
N SER A 2 23.89 6.74 -93.44
CA SER A 2 22.99 5.69 -92.94
C SER A 2 22.32 6.27 -91.71
N ASN A 3 21.00 6.45 -91.81
CA ASN A 3 20.19 7.26 -90.91
C ASN A 3 20.12 6.63 -89.51
N SER A 4 20.58 7.35 -88.48
CA SER A 4 20.10 7.15 -87.11
C SER A 4 18.65 7.67 -87.06
N PRO A 5 17.66 6.85 -86.66
CA PRO A 5 16.34 7.39 -86.38
C PRO A 5 16.46 8.28 -85.14
N ALA A 6 16.03 9.52 -85.32
CA ALA A 6 15.99 10.57 -84.33
C ALA A 6 15.25 10.13 -83.05
N GLY A 7 15.71 10.63 -81.91
CA GLY A 7 15.06 10.43 -80.62
C GLY A 7 13.58 10.79 -80.71
N GLN A 8 12.74 9.88 -80.23
CA GLN A 8 11.38 10.24 -79.83
C GLN A 8 11.51 11.26 -78.71
N ASP A 9 11.02 12.48 -78.94
CA ASP A 9 10.88 13.50 -77.91
C ASP A 9 9.95 12.96 -76.82
N PHE A 10 10.54 12.46 -75.74
CA PHE A 10 9.80 12.14 -74.53
C PHE A 10 9.25 13.45 -73.94
N GLY A 11 7.94 13.67 -74.08
CA GLY A 11 7.28 14.92 -73.70
C GLY A 11 6.90 14.96 -72.22
N LEU A 12 7.75 15.57 -71.40
CA LEU A 12 7.39 16.02 -70.05
C LEU A 12 6.93 17.49 -70.12
N ASP A 13 5.65 17.74 -69.87
CA ASP A 13 5.10 19.10 -69.80
C ASP A 13 5.04 19.57 -68.34
N VAL A 14 5.60 20.73 -68.04
CA VAL A 14 5.63 21.26 -66.67
C VAL A 14 4.75 22.50 -66.60
N GLN A 15 3.57 22.33 -66.02
CA GLN A 15 2.59 23.40 -65.83
C GLN A 15 2.77 24.03 -64.46
N PHE A 16 3.05 25.33 -64.41
CA PHE A 16 3.17 26.06 -63.15
C PHE A 16 1.80 26.50 -62.65
N LEU A 17 1.57 26.37 -61.35
CA LEU A 17 0.32 26.76 -60.72
C LEU A 17 0.24 28.28 -60.60
N ASP A 18 -0.92 28.84 -60.91
CA ASP A 18 -1.18 30.27 -60.75
C ASP A 18 -0.99 30.71 -59.29
N GLY A 19 -0.28 31.82 -59.09
CA GLY A 19 0.01 32.37 -57.77
C GLY A 19 1.11 31.66 -56.97
N ALA A 20 1.81 30.68 -57.55
CA ALA A 20 2.95 30.05 -56.90
C ALA A 20 4.11 31.05 -56.67
N PRO A 21 4.67 31.12 -55.45
CA PRO A 21 5.85 31.96 -55.16
C PRO A 21 7.01 31.68 -56.12
N SER A 22 7.70 32.73 -56.58
CA SER A 22 8.77 32.64 -57.57
C SER A 22 9.88 31.65 -57.18
N HIS A 23 10.27 31.62 -55.91
CA HIS A 23 11.29 30.69 -55.41
C HIS A 23 10.84 29.21 -55.48
N LEU A 24 9.55 28.91 -55.31
CA LEU A 24 9.04 27.54 -55.49
C LEU A 24 8.95 27.17 -56.97
N VAL A 25 8.61 28.13 -57.83
CA VAL A 25 8.67 27.97 -59.30
C VAL A 25 10.10 27.65 -59.75
N ASP A 26 11.12 28.31 -59.20
CA ASP A 26 12.52 28.04 -59.51
C ASP A 26 12.97 26.64 -59.07
N ILE A 27 12.55 26.22 -57.87
CA ILE A 27 12.77 24.86 -57.37
C ILE A 27 12.08 23.84 -58.28
N ALA A 28 10.81 24.08 -58.64
CA ALA A 28 10.04 23.21 -59.53
C ALA A 28 10.65 23.10 -60.93
N ARG A 29 11.15 24.21 -61.50
CA ARG A 29 11.89 24.21 -62.78
C ARG A 29 13.09 23.30 -62.72
N ARG A 30 13.96 23.46 -61.73
CA ARG A 30 15.16 22.62 -61.56
C ARG A 30 14.81 21.18 -61.21
N TYR A 31 13.74 20.98 -60.45
CA TYR A 31 13.26 19.65 -60.06
C TYR A 31 12.64 18.88 -61.24
N TRP A 32 11.98 19.53 -62.19
CA TRP A 32 11.42 18.84 -63.35
C TRP A 32 12.26 18.97 -64.63
N ASP A 33 13.47 19.55 -64.56
CA ASP A 33 14.37 19.72 -65.70
C ASP A 33 14.95 18.39 -66.20
N LEU A 34 14.25 17.79 -67.15
CA LEU A 34 14.61 16.55 -67.81
C LEU A 34 15.46 16.83 -69.05
N ARG A 35 16.67 16.27 -69.10
CA ARG A 35 17.57 16.36 -70.27
C ARG A 35 17.10 15.43 -71.40
N GLY A 36 16.51 14.29 -71.04
CA GLY A 36 16.09 13.23 -71.93
C GLY A 36 16.14 11.88 -71.23
N LEU A 37 16.08 10.80 -72.00
CA LEU A 37 16.31 9.43 -71.52
C LEU A 37 17.74 8.99 -71.89
N ASP A 38 18.25 7.96 -71.22
CA ASP A 38 19.53 7.33 -71.58
C ASP A 38 19.48 6.63 -72.95
N GLU A 39 20.62 6.13 -73.43
CA GLU A 39 20.71 5.50 -74.77
C GLU A 39 19.81 4.26 -74.93
N ALA A 40 19.44 3.62 -73.81
CA ALA A 40 18.53 2.49 -73.77
C ALA A 40 17.04 2.92 -73.68
N GLY A 41 16.75 4.19 -73.41
CA GLY A 41 15.39 4.70 -73.20
C GLY A 41 14.76 4.24 -71.88
N VAL A 42 15.56 3.73 -70.93
CA VAL A 42 15.10 3.08 -69.70
C VAL A 42 15.17 4.04 -68.50
N TYR A 43 16.15 4.95 -68.48
CA TYR A 43 16.39 5.82 -67.32
C TYR A 43 16.32 7.31 -67.68
N PRO A 44 15.54 8.13 -66.95
CA PRO A 44 15.49 9.57 -67.17
C PRO A 44 16.75 10.24 -66.65
N LEU A 45 17.34 11.08 -67.50
CA LEU A 45 18.51 11.89 -67.22
C LEU A 45 18.06 13.30 -66.80
N TRP A 46 18.13 13.59 -65.51
CA TRP A 46 17.80 14.91 -64.97
C TRP A 46 19.00 15.86 -65.08
N ARG A 47 18.78 17.13 -65.45
CA ARG A 47 19.87 18.11 -65.56
C ARG A 47 20.52 18.44 -64.21
N THR A 48 19.72 18.47 -63.15
CA THR A 48 20.18 18.78 -61.80
C THR A 48 19.87 17.62 -60.86
N PRO A 49 20.89 17.02 -60.20
CA PRO A 49 20.69 16.08 -59.10
C PRO A 49 19.85 16.72 -57.98
N VAL A 50 18.94 15.96 -57.36
CA VAL A 50 18.03 16.49 -56.32
C VAL A 50 18.80 17.16 -55.17
N ARG A 51 19.99 16.62 -54.81
CA ARG A 51 20.84 17.16 -53.72
C ARG A 51 21.46 18.52 -54.02
N GLU A 52 21.52 18.92 -55.29
CA GLU A 52 22.11 20.19 -55.74
C GLU A 52 21.05 21.29 -55.93
N ILE A 53 19.77 20.96 -55.76
CA ILE A 53 18.68 21.93 -55.81
C ILE A 53 18.63 22.64 -54.46
N ASP A 54 18.99 23.92 -54.44
CA ASP A 54 18.83 24.75 -53.26
C ASP A 54 17.34 24.89 -52.91
N THR A 55 16.96 24.38 -51.74
CA THR A 55 15.59 24.45 -51.22
C THR A 55 15.39 25.67 -50.33
N ASN A 56 16.31 26.64 -50.30
CA ASN A 56 16.22 27.85 -49.48
C ASN A 56 15.93 27.57 -47.99
N GLY A 57 16.50 26.48 -47.45
CA GLY A 57 16.36 26.09 -46.04
C GLY A 57 15.11 25.26 -45.68
N TRP A 58 14.25 24.91 -46.65
CA TRP A 58 13.04 24.11 -46.42
C TRP A 58 13.30 22.59 -46.26
N GLY A 59 14.54 22.14 -46.39
CA GLY A 59 14.98 20.76 -46.14
C GLY A 59 14.80 19.81 -47.34
N GLY A 60 14.96 18.50 -47.12
CA GLY A 60 15.06 17.48 -48.19
C GLY A 60 13.78 17.17 -48.99
N ARG A 61 12.70 17.94 -48.84
CA ARG A 61 11.34 17.65 -49.36
C ARG A 61 11.10 18.22 -50.77
N HIS A 62 12.06 18.02 -51.67
CA HIS A 62 12.07 18.61 -53.01
C HIS A 62 10.82 18.32 -53.86
N HIS A 63 10.25 17.11 -53.74
CA HIS A 63 9.04 16.73 -54.48
C HIS A 63 7.80 17.47 -54.01
N LEU A 64 7.67 17.75 -52.70
CA LEU A 64 6.57 18.56 -52.15
C LEU A 64 6.70 20.02 -52.55
N LEU A 65 7.91 20.58 -52.50
CA LEU A 65 8.19 21.96 -52.93
C LEU A 65 7.93 22.14 -54.43
N ALA A 66 8.31 21.15 -55.25
CA ALA A 66 8.01 21.16 -56.68
C ALA A 66 6.50 21.01 -56.93
N ALA A 67 5.81 20.11 -56.23
CA ALA A 67 4.36 19.95 -56.33
C ALA A 67 3.59 21.18 -55.80
N ALA A 68 4.17 21.99 -54.92
CA ALA A 68 3.57 23.23 -54.45
C ALA A 68 3.51 24.31 -55.55
N ALA A 69 4.37 24.24 -56.57
CA ALA A 69 4.44 25.23 -57.63
C ALA A 69 4.14 24.69 -59.04
N SER A 70 4.14 23.38 -59.27
CA SER A 70 3.89 22.83 -60.60
C SER A 70 3.18 21.47 -60.60
N ARG A 71 2.73 21.09 -61.80
CA ARG A 71 2.30 19.75 -62.18
C ARG A 71 3.15 19.32 -63.38
N ALA A 72 3.91 18.25 -63.24
CA ALA A 72 4.70 17.68 -64.32
C ALA A 72 3.91 16.52 -64.95
N VAL A 73 3.40 16.73 -66.16
CA VAL A 73 2.51 15.83 -66.88
C VAL A 73 3.30 15.07 -67.95
N VAL A 74 3.20 13.75 -67.94
CA VAL A 74 3.85 12.90 -68.93
C VAL A 74 2.90 12.64 -70.09
N LYS A 75 3.23 13.12 -71.29
CA LYS A 75 2.37 12.95 -72.47
C LYS A 75 2.30 11.49 -72.89
N GLY A 76 1.10 11.03 -73.22
CA GLY A 76 0.84 9.65 -73.68
C GLY A 76 0.73 8.60 -72.57
N TYR A 77 0.80 9.01 -71.29
CA TYR A 77 0.57 8.14 -70.14
C TYR A 77 -0.65 8.63 -69.36
N PHE A 78 -1.44 7.69 -68.84
CA PHE A 78 -2.69 7.98 -68.13
C PHE A 78 -2.70 7.36 -66.75
N CYS A 79 -3.33 8.03 -65.79
CA CYS A 79 -3.42 7.53 -64.43
C CYS A 79 -4.42 6.35 -64.35
N PRO A 80 -4.04 5.21 -63.74
CA PRO A 80 -4.94 4.07 -63.58
C PRO A 80 -6.15 4.34 -62.67
N SER A 81 -6.11 5.42 -61.87
CA SER A 81 -7.18 5.74 -60.91
C SER A 81 -8.15 6.81 -61.41
N CYS A 82 -7.70 7.80 -62.18
CA CYS A 82 -8.54 8.90 -62.65
C CYS A 82 -8.62 9.02 -64.17
N GLU A 83 -7.91 8.17 -64.92
CA GLU A 83 -7.91 8.10 -66.39
C GLU A 83 -7.41 9.37 -67.13
N GLU A 84 -7.09 10.44 -66.40
CA GLU A 84 -6.46 11.67 -66.92
C GLU A 84 -4.96 11.49 -67.24
N GLU A 85 -4.38 12.45 -67.97
CA GLU A 85 -2.94 12.48 -68.25
C GLU A 85 -2.11 12.42 -66.96
N PHE A 86 -1.03 11.62 -67.00
CA PHE A 86 -0.31 11.25 -65.80
C PHE A 86 0.55 12.41 -65.25
N SER A 87 0.09 13.04 -64.17
CA SER A 87 0.91 14.00 -63.41
C SER A 87 1.81 13.29 -62.39
N LEU A 88 3.13 13.48 -62.48
CA LEU A 88 4.15 12.83 -61.66
C LEU A 88 4.14 13.27 -60.19
N PRO A 89 3.94 12.35 -59.20
CA PRO A 89 4.07 12.68 -57.78
C PRO A 89 5.51 12.93 -57.33
N ASN A 90 6.49 12.36 -58.03
CA ASN A 90 7.92 12.56 -57.82
C ASN A 90 8.72 12.04 -59.03
N ARG A 91 10.04 12.27 -59.05
CA ARG A 91 10.91 11.74 -60.12
C ARG A 91 10.96 10.21 -60.20
N THR A 92 10.78 9.51 -59.08
CA THR A 92 10.80 8.03 -59.04
C THR A 92 9.59 7.43 -59.76
N ALA A 93 8.43 8.09 -59.70
CA ALA A 93 7.24 7.69 -60.43
C ALA A 93 7.49 7.63 -61.95
N LEU A 94 8.33 8.52 -62.48
CA LEU A 94 8.71 8.46 -63.90
C LEU A 94 9.51 7.19 -64.21
N ASN A 95 10.48 6.83 -63.38
CA ASN A 95 11.24 5.57 -63.55
C ASN A 95 10.32 4.35 -63.51
N GLN A 96 9.37 4.33 -62.58
CA GLN A 96 8.43 3.23 -62.40
C GLN A 96 7.52 3.06 -63.61
N ILE A 97 7.01 4.15 -64.16
CA ILE A 97 6.16 4.14 -65.36
C ILE A 97 6.95 3.70 -66.59
N LEU A 98 8.18 4.19 -66.78
CA LEU A 98 9.06 3.77 -67.87
C LEU A 98 9.46 2.29 -67.75
N SER A 99 9.52 1.76 -66.53
CA SER A 99 9.76 0.33 -66.26
C SER A 99 8.49 -0.54 -66.39
N GLY A 100 7.34 0.05 -66.74
CA GLY A 100 6.08 -0.65 -66.95
C GLY A 100 5.25 -0.91 -65.69
N ASP A 101 5.52 -0.25 -64.56
CA ASP A 101 4.70 -0.39 -63.35
C ASP A 101 3.39 0.42 -63.49
N THR A 102 2.27 -0.29 -63.61
CA THR A 102 0.93 0.29 -63.77
C THR A 102 0.24 0.63 -62.46
N ARG A 103 0.89 0.44 -61.30
CA ARG A 103 0.31 0.71 -59.97
C ARG A 103 0.55 2.13 -59.45
N VAL A 104 1.36 2.92 -60.15
CA VAL A 104 1.66 4.29 -59.74
C VAL A 104 0.44 5.17 -60.01
N VAL A 105 0.02 5.96 -59.02
CA VAL A 105 -1.08 6.94 -59.14
C VAL A 105 -0.53 8.35 -59.31
N CYS A 106 -1.29 9.23 -59.96
CA CYS A 106 -0.87 10.60 -60.23
C CYS A 106 -0.94 11.48 -58.97
N VAL A 107 -0.28 12.66 -58.98
CA VAL A 107 -0.37 13.69 -57.92
C VAL A 107 -1.80 13.96 -57.48
N ASN A 108 -2.71 14.10 -58.45
CA ASN A 108 -4.09 14.51 -58.18
C ASN A 108 -4.88 13.42 -57.44
N CYS A 109 -4.45 12.15 -57.54
CA CYS A 109 -5.01 11.02 -56.79
C CYS A 109 -4.33 10.80 -55.43
N HIS A 110 -3.48 11.73 -54.97
CA HIS A 110 -2.74 11.61 -53.71
C HIS A 110 -3.06 12.78 -52.75
N PRO A 111 -4.21 12.73 -52.03
CA PRO A 111 -4.72 13.85 -51.23
C PRO A 111 -3.70 14.41 -50.22
N THR A 112 -2.98 13.53 -49.52
CA THR A 112 -1.94 13.93 -48.56
C THR A 112 -0.82 14.74 -49.19
N LEU A 113 -0.43 14.42 -50.44
CA LEU A 113 0.65 15.12 -51.12
C LEU A 113 0.20 16.51 -51.57
N ILE A 114 -1.06 16.63 -52.02
CA ILE A 114 -1.68 17.92 -52.34
C ILE A 114 -1.79 18.78 -51.09
N GLU A 115 -2.29 18.22 -49.98
CA GLU A 115 -2.42 18.93 -48.70
C GLU A 115 -1.06 19.44 -48.21
N GLU A 116 -0.02 18.60 -48.22
CA GLU A 116 1.33 18.99 -47.82
C GLU A 116 1.95 20.03 -48.78
N ALA A 117 1.74 19.90 -50.09
CA ALA A 117 2.21 20.87 -51.08
C ALA A 117 1.53 22.24 -50.91
N GLU A 118 0.23 22.28 -50.59
CA GLU A 118 -0.49 23.51 -50.27
C GLU A 118 0.09 24.25 -49.06
N GLU A 119 0.65 23.53 -48.07
CA GLU A 119 1.27 24.17 -46.91
C GLU A 119 2.47 25.04 -47.27
N TYR A 120 3.21 24.66 -48.31
CA TYR A 120 4.33 25.44 -48.83
C TYR A 120 3.85 26.58 -49.75
N ARG A 121 2.77 26.36 -50.50
CA ARG A 121 2.21 27.35 -51.42
C ARG A 121 1.53 28.51 -50.70
N ASN A 122 0.78 28.23 -49.63
CA ASN A 122 0.09 29.23 -48.83
C ASN A 122 0.21 28.93 -47.32
N PRO A 123 1.31 29.34 -46.68
CA PRO A 123 1.59 29.01 -45.28
C PRO A 123 0.56 29.62 -44.31
N ASP A 124 0.04 30.80 -44.61
CA ASP A 124 -0.94 31.49 -43.75
C ASP A 124 -2.29 30.77 -43.73
N ALA A 125 -2.81 30.38 -44.90
CA ALA A 125 -4.05 29.60 -45.00
C ALA A 125 -3.91 28.19 -44.39
N ALA A 126 -2.73 27.58 -44.51
CA ALA A 126 -2.43 26.31 -43.83
C ALA A 126 -2.37 26.47 -42.31
N ALA A 127 -1.74 27.54 -41.81
CA ALA A 127 -1.71 27.85 -40.38
C ALA A 127 -3.12 28.06 -39.81
N LEU A 128 -3.99 28.76 -40.54
CA LEU A 128 -5.39 29.00 -40.15
C LEU A 128 -6.19 27.69 -40.05
N ARG A 129 -6.08 26.80 -41.04
CA ARG A 129 -6.70 25.45 -41.01
C ARG A 129 -6.16 24.55 -39.89
N ARG A 130 -4.85 24.64 -39.58
CA ARG A 130 -4.26 23.91 -38.44
C ARG A 130 -4.77 24.47 -37.12
N ALA A 131 -4.92 25.78 -36.99
CA ALA A 131 -5.49 26.42 -35.81
C ALA A 131 -6.96 26.01 -35.62
N GLU A 132 -7.75 25.98 -36.69
CA GLU A 132 -9.14 25.52 -36.67
C GLU A 132 -9.26 24.05 -36.25
N ARG A 133 -8.50 23.13 -36.89
CA ARG A 133 -8.46 21.71 -36.48
C ARG A 133 -8.01 21.50 -35.04
N ARG A 134 -7.08 22.33 -34.55
CA ARG A 134 -6.67 22.30 -33.13
C ARG A 134 -7.80 22.74 -32.22
N ARG A 135 -8.53 23.81 -32.56
CA ARG A 135 -9.70 24.29 -31.80
C ARG A 135 -10.81 23.24 -31.77
N GLU A 136 -11.12 22.62 -32.90
CA GLU A 136 -12.12 21.56 -32.98
C GLU A 136 -11.71 20.35 -32.13
N LYS A 137 -10.47 19.87 -32.27
CA LYS A 137 -9.96 18.78 -31.44
C LYS A 137 -9.95 19.13 -29.95
N GLN A 138 -9.60 20.38 -29.62
CA GLN A 138 -9.63 20.86 -28.25
C GLN A 138 -11.05 20.89 -27.70
N SER A 139 -12.01 21.43 -28.46
CA SER A 139 -13.43 21.45 -28.07
C SER A 139 -14.00 20.04 -27.89
N LEU A 140 -13.63 19.08 -28.75
CA LEU A 140 -14.02 17.68 -28.59
C LEU A 140 -13.40 17.04 -27.34
N ASN A 141 -12.13 17.31 -27.06
CA ASN A 141 -11.48 16.81 -25.86
C ASN A 141 -12.09 17.42 -24.58
N GLU A 142 -12.43 18.71 -24.61
CA GLU A 142 -13.13 19.40 -23.52
C GLU A 142 -14.51 18.79 -23.28
N ALA A 143 -15.30 18.59 -24.34
CA ALA A 143 -16.60 17.92 -24.24
C ALA A 143 -16.48 16.48 -23.67
N TYR A 144 -15.44 15.74 -24.06
CA TYR A 144 -15.20 14.39 -23.55
C TYR A 144 -14.84 14.39 -22.06
N ALA A 145 -14.01 15.34 -21.62
CA ALA A 145 -13.63 15.49 -20.22
C ALA A 145 -14.83 15.93 -19.36
N ASP A 146 -15.62 16.89 -19.86
CA ASP A 146 -16.83 17.35 -19.18
C ASP A 146 -17.84 16.20 -19.02
N ALA A 147 -18.05 15.41 -20.08
CA ALA A 147 -18.94 14.24 -20.03
C ALA A 147 -18.44 13.16 -19.06
N GLU A 148 -17.12 12.91 -19.00
CA GLU A 148 -16.52 11.98 -18.02
C GLU A 148 -16.75 12.47 -16.58
N GLU A 149 -16.58 13.76 -16.32
CA GLU A 149 -16.84 14.34 -15.00
C GLU A 149 -18.32 14.21 -14.60
N HIS A 150 -19.25 14.54 -15.50
CA HIS A 150 -20.69 14.36 -15.28
C HIS A 150 -21.05 12.90 -15.01
N TRP A 151 -20.44 11.97 -15.74
CA TRP A 151 -20.65 10.53 -15.55
C TRP A 151 -20.14 10.06 -14.19
N ILE A 152 -18.95 10.49 -13.75
CA ILE A 152 -18.42 10.20 -12.40
C ILE A 152 -19.32 10.82 -11.32
N LYS A 153 -19.82 12.04 -11.54
CA LYS A 153 -20.75 12.68 -10.62
C LYS A 153 -22.05 11.89 -10.49
N ALA A 154 -22.62 11.41 -11.60
CA ALA A 154 -23.80 10.55 -11.58
C ALA A 154 -23.56 9.26 -10.78
N HIS A 155 -22.37 8.64 -10.87
CA HIS A 155 -22.01 7.48 -10.04
C HIS A 155 -22.04 7.83 -8.55
N ARG A 156 -21.44 8.97 -8.17
CA ARG A 156 -21.44 9.43 -6.77
C ARG A 156 -22.85 9.72 -6.27
N GLU A 157 -23.72 10.28 -7.10
CA GLU A 157 -25.11 10.52 -6.75
C GLU A 157 -25.89 9.21 -6.52
N VAL A 158 -25.65 8.17 -7.33
CA VAL A 158 -26.22 6.84 -7.10
C VAL A 158 -25.73 6.24 -5.78
N LEU A 159 -24.43 6.33 -5.48
CA LEU A 159 -23.88 5.87 -4.19
C LEU A 159 -24.47 6.63 -3.01
N GLY A 160 -24.63 7.95 -3.12
CA GLY A 160 -25.22 8.76 -2.06
C GLY A 160 -26.68 8.42 -1.77
N LYS A 161 -27.44 8.00 -2.78
CA LYS A 161 -28.84 7.55 -2.63
C LYS A 161 -28.93 6.14 -2.06
N GLU A 162 -28.15 5.20 -2.60
CA GLU A 162 -28.18 3.79 -2.18
C GLU A 162 -27.64 3.61 -0.75
N PHE A 163 -26.57 4.32 -0.41
CA PHE A 163 -25.85 4.19 0.85
C PHE A 163 -26.03 5.43 1.73
N ALA A 164 -27.25 5.98 1.77
CA ALA A 164 -27.58 7.08 2.67
C ALA A 164 -27.26 6.71 4.13
N LEU A 165 -26.82 7.70 4.90
CA LEU A 165 -26.50 7.50 6.31
C LEU A 165 -27.79 7.29 7.11
N HIS A 166 -27.84 6.15 7.79
CA HIS A 166 -28.94 5.77 8.66
C HIS A 166 -28.36 5.47 10.04
N HIS A 167 -28.71 6.31 11.00
CA HIS A 167 -28.31 6.17 12.39
C HIS A 167 -29.46 5.51 13.16
N HIS A 168 -29.10 4.49 13.93
CA HIS A 168 -30.01 3.65 14.72
C HIS A 168 -29.59 3.68 16.20
N PRO A 169 -29.60 4.86 16.87
CA PRO A 169 -29.11 5.00 18.24
C PRO A 169 -29.93 4.21 19.27
N GLU A 170 -31.23 4.03 19.00
CA GLU A 170 -32.16 3.29 19.87
C GLU A 170 -32.12 1.77 19.64
N GLU A 171 -31.55 1.31 18.53
CA GLU A 171 -31.47 -0.13 18.24
C GLU A 171 -30.34 -0.81 19.03
N ASP A 172 -30.62 -2.04 19.44
CA ASP A 172 -29.64 -2.86 20.13
C ASP A 172 -28.52 -3.28 19.18
N PHE A 173 -27.28 -3.18 19.67
CA PHE A 173 -26.13 -3.65 18.90
C PHE A 173 -26.23 -5.18 18.70
N PRO A 174 -26.06 -5.70 17.47
CA PRO A 174 -26.28 -7.10 17.12
C PRO A 174 -25.62 -8.07 18.09
N GLU A 175 -26.32 -9.15 18.45
CA GLU A 175 -25.70 -10.24 19.21
C GLU A 175 -24.80 -11.07 18.28
N LEU A 176 -23.56 -11.26 18.70
CA LEU A 176 -22.51 -11.91 17.93
C LEU A 176 -21.91 -13.04 18.75
N ASP A 177 -21.36 -14.04 18.06
CA ASP A 177 -20.49 -15.02 18.72
C ASP A 177 -19.14 -14.37 19.10
N VAL A 178 -18.36 -15.06 19.94
CA VAL A 178 -17.08 -14.52 20.45
C VAL A 178 -16.10 -14.17 19.32
N ARG A 179 -16.13 -14.92 18.21
CA ARG A 179 -15.28 -14.69 17.04
C ARG A 179 -15.64 -13.37 16.36
N TRP A 180 -16.92 -13.16 16.07
CA TRP A 180 -17.40 -11.97 15.40
C TRP A 180 -17.40 -10.75 16.30
N GLU A 181 -17.57 -10.90 17.62
CA GLU A 181 -17.33 -9.82 18.58
C GLU A 181 -15.87 -9.36 18.57
N LEU A 182 -14.91 -10.29 18.53
CA LEU A 182 -13.49 -9.96 18.42
C LEU A 182 -13.19 -9.26 17.08
N ALA A 183 -13.72 -9.78 15.97
CA ALA A 183 -13.53 -9.18 14.65
C ALA A 183 -14.14 -7.77 14.59
N ALA A 184 -15.36 -7.60 15.09
CA ALA A 184 -16.03 -6.30 15.18
C ALA A 184 -15.21 -5.32 16.04
N LEU A 185 -14.74 -5.75 17.21
CA LEU A 185 -13.92 -4.91 18.08
C LEU A 185 -12.62 -4.50 17.38
N THR A 186 -11.98 -5.44 16.69
CA THR A 186 -10.76 -5.19 15.93
C THR A 186 -11.01 -4.13 14.86
N VAL A 187 -12.06 -4.27 14.07
CA VAL A 187 -12.39 -3.32 12.98
C VAL A 187 -12.76 -1.94 13.52
N VAL A 188 -13.59 -1.88 14.55
CA VAL A 188 -14.06 -0.62 15.17
C VAL A 188 -12.91 0.15 15.81
N ARG A 189 -11.95 -0.53 16.44
CA ARG A 189 -10.77 0.13 17.03
C ARG A 189 -9.79 0.69 16.00
N ASN A 190 -9.89 0.25 14.75
CA ASN A 190 -9.12 0.76 13.63
C ASN A 190 -10.00 1.63 12.71
N ALA A 191 -10.99 2.31 13.28
CA ALA A 191 -11.65 3.40 12.59
C ALA A 191 -10.76 4.66 12.60
N THR A 192 -10.90 5.48 11.57
CA THR A 192 -10.32 6.83 11.54
C THR A 192 -10.91 7.72 12.64
N GLU A 193 -10.30 8.88 12.92
CA GLU A 193 -10.81 9.85 13.91
C GLU A 193 -12.27 10.29 13.65
N GLY A 194 -12.70 10.25 12.38
CA GLY A 194 -14.08 10.54 11.97
C GLY A 194 -15.06 9.36 12.14
N GLY A 195 -14.62 8.22 12.66
CA GLY A 195 -15.41 7.00 12.80
C GLY A 195 -15.62 6.21 11.49
N ILE A 196 -14.98 6.63 10.40
CA ILE A 196 -15.03 5.89 9.12
C ILE A 196 -14.06 4.71 9.21
N ILE A 197 -14.54 3.54 8.82
CA ILE A 197 -13.81 2.28 8.85
C ILE A 197 -13.36 1.92 7.43
N ASN A 198 -12.05 1.78 7.24
CA ASN A 198 -11.45 1.25 6.02
C ASN A 198 -10.08 0.66 6.35
N ILE A 199 -9.92 -0.64 6.16
CA ILE A 199 -8.68 -1.35 6.52
C ILE A 199 -7.46 -0.79 5.77
N ARG A 200 -7.65 -0.35 4.52
CA ARG A 200 -6.53 0.18 3.71
C ARG A 200 -6.06 1.57 4.13
N ASP A 201 -6.82 2.29 4.93
CA ASP A 201 -6.41 3.61 5.44
C ASP A 201 -5.36 3.47 6.56
N HIS A 202 -5.09 2.24 7.02
CA HIS A 202 -4.15 1.90 8.08
C HIS A 202 -3.00 1.02 7.56
N PRO A 203 -1.96 1.59 6.92
CA PRO A 203 -0.83 0.82 6.38
C PRO A 203 -0.04 0.08 7.46
N GLU A 204 -0.14 0.49 8.73
CA GLU A 204 0.41 -0.21 9.90
C GLU A 204 -0.29 -1.53 10.19
N LEU A 205 -1.53 -1.71 9.72
CA LEU A 205 -2.22 -2.99 9.76
C LEU A 205 -1.75 -3.83 8.58
N SER A 206 -0.74 -4.67 8.83
CA SER A 206 -0.24 -5.58 7.80
C SER A 206 -1.34 -6.50 7.25
N VAL A 207 -2.21 -7.02 8.14
CA VAL A 207 -3.35 -7.88 7.86
C VAL A 207 -4.37 -7.77 9.01
N LEU A 208 -5.68 -7.78 8.70
CA LEU A 208 -6.74 -7.77 9.73
C LEU A 208 -6.78 -9.13 10.46
N SER A 209 -6.94 -10.21 9.72
CA SER A 209 -7.07 -11.58 10.22
C SER A 209 -5.77 -12.37 10.03
N PRO A 210 -5.34 -13.19 11.00
CA PRO A 210 -4.12 -14.00 10.84
C PRO A 210 -4.21 -14.99 9.67
N GLY A 211 -5.43 -15.34 9.23
CA GLY A 211 -5.66 -16.22 8.07
C GLY A 211 -5.62 -15.53 6.71
N GLY A 212 -5.56 -14.19 6.65
CA GLY A 212 -5.68 -13.43 5.40
C GLY A 212 -7.09 -13.38 4.81
N GLU A 213 -8.10 -13.79 5.59
CA GLU A 213 -9.53 -13.84 5.21
C GLU A 213 -10.22 -12.47 5.40
N ASP A 214 -9.50 -11.37 5.16
CA ASP A 214 -9.91 -10.02 5.57
C ASP A 214 -11.20 -9.57 4.88
N ALA A 215 -11.35 -9.87 3.58
CA ALA A 215 -12.55 -9.54 2.82
C ALA A 215 -13.77 -10.30 3.34
N ASP A 216 -13.60 -11.57 3.70
CA ASP A 216 -14.67 -12.42 4.25
C ASP A 216 -15.09 -11.92 5.63
N VAL A 217 -14.14 -11.46 6.45
CA VAL A 217 -14.43 -10.86 7.76
C VAL A 217 -15.27 -9.59 7.60
N MET A 218 -14.88 -8.68 6.71
CA MET A 218 -15.63 -7.43 6.48
C MET A 218 -17.05 -7.69 5.96
N GLU A 219 -17.18 -8.62 5.00
CA GLU A 219 -18.49 -9.00 4.46
C GLU A 219 -19.36 -9.73 5.50
N ALA A 220 -18.77 -10.57 6.36
CA ALA A 220 -19.50 -11.19 7.47
C ALA A 220 -20.00 -10.15 8.48
N LEU A 221 -19.16 -9.18 8.87
CA LEU A 221 -19.58 -8.10 9.76
C LEU A 221 -20.69 -7.24 9.16
N ARG A 222 -20.66 -6.98 7.85
CA ARG A 222 -21.78 -6.33 7.14
C ARG A 222 -23.05 -7.18 7.19
N ARG A 223 -22.95 -8.48 6.89
CA ARG A 223 -24.10 -9.41 6.96
C ARG A 223 -24.69 -9.55 8.35
N HIS A 224 -23.87 -9.43 9.40
CA HIS A 224 -24.32 -9.38 10.79
C HIS A 224 -24.91 -8.03 11.21
N GLY A 225 -25.00 -7.06 10.29
CA GLY A 225 -25.51 -5.71 10.57
C GLY A 225 -24.56 -4.85 11.42
N VAL A 226 -23.31 -5.25 11.62
CA VAL A 226 -22.33 -4.48 12.39
C VAL A 226 -21.83 -3.28 11.60
N LEU A 227 -21.61 -3.47 10.30
CA LEU A 227 -21.06 -2.48 9.39
C LEU A 227 -22.05 -2.14 8.29
N HIS A 228 -22.20 -0.85 8.00
CA HIS A 228 -22.97 -0.35 6.86
C HIS A 228 -22.03 0.40 5.91
N VAL A 229 -22.31 0.35 4.61
CA VAL A 229 -21.49 1.03 3.60
C VAL A 229 -21.67 2.54 3.75
N HIS A 230 -20.57 3.27 3.85
CA HIS A 230 -20.56 4.72 3.98
C HIS A 230 -20.69 5.39 2.60
N PRO A 231 -21.45 6.49 2.43
CA PRO A 231 -21.63 7.16 1.13
C PRO A 231 -20.34 7.76 0.56
N SER A 232 -19.32 7.99 1.39
CA SER A 232 -17.99 8.45 0.91
C SER A 232 -17.14 7.32 0.30
N THR A 233 -17.70 6.14 0.11
CA THR A 233 -17.06 5.03 -0.61
C THR A 233 -16.69 5.43 -2.03
N ALA A 234 -15.49 5.06 -2.47
CA ALA A 234 -15.03 5.35 -3.82
C ALA A 234 -15.88 4.61 -4.86
N VAL A 235 -16.13 5.25 -6.01
CA VAL A 235 -16.87 4.64 -7.14
C VAL A 235 -16.25 3.31 -7.56
N SER A 236 -14.91 3.23 -7.58
CA SER A 236 -14.17 2.02 -7.92
C SER A 236 -14.30 0.86 -6.91
N SER A 237 -14.86 1.09 -5.72
CA SER A 237 -15.08 0.05 -4.72
C SER A 237 -16.37 -0.74 -4.94
N GLN A 238 -17.23 -0.30 -5.86
CA GLN A 238 -18.49 -0.96 -6.21
C GLN A 238 -18.42 -1.58 -7.61
N LEU A 239 -19.18 -2.66 -7.84
CA LEU A 239 -19.29 -3.26 -9.17
C LEU A 239 -20.48 -2.66 -9.91
N TRP A 240 -20.16 -1.93 -10.98
CA TRP A 240 -21.11 -1.28 -11.86
C TRP A 240 -21.46 -2.16 -13.06
N ARG A 241 -22.64 -1.92 -13.64
CA ARG A 241 -23.02 -2.56 -14.91
C ARG A 241 -22.04 -2.23 -16.03
N ILE A 242 -21.68 -0.95 -16.15
CA ILE A 242 -20.69 -0.41 -17.07
C ILE A 242 -19.54 0.15 -16.23
N THR A 243 -18.33 -0.40 -16.40
CA THR A 243 -17.19 -0.12 -15.51
C THR A 243 -16.25 0.97 -16.02
N ALA A 244 -16.29 1.27 -17.31
CA ALA A 244 -15.41 2.24 -17.94
C ALA A 244 -16.20 3.27 -18.74
N PHE A 245 -15.73 4.53 -18.71
CA PHE A 245 -16.37 5.62 -19.44
C PHE A 245 -16.44 5.36 -20.95
N GLY A 246 -15.36 4.82 -21.55
CA GLY A 246 -15.35 4.47 -22.97
C GLY A 246 -16.43 3.45 -23.36
N ASP A 247 -16.76 2.50 -22.48
CA ASP A 247 -17.84 1.55 -22.71
C ASP A 247 -19.22 2.21 -22.60
N ALA A 248 -19.36 3.23 -21.73
CA ALA A 248 -20.58 4.02 -21.62
C ALA A 248 -20.82 4.85 -22.89
N VAL A 249 -19.77 5.48 -23.42
CA VAL A 249 -19.82 6.22 -24.70
C VAL A 249 -20.16 5.29 -25.85
N ALA A 250 -19.55 4.10 -25.90
CA ALA A 250 -19.87 3.10 -26.92
C ALA A 250 -21.33 2.62 -26.83
N ALA A 251 -21.85 2.44 -25.61
CA ALA A 251 -23.25 2.06 -25.39
C ALA A 251 -24.23 3.16 -25.81
N ALA A 252 -23.85 4.43 -25.68
CA ALA A 252 -24.59 5.59 -26.18
C ALA A 252 -24.39 5.86 -27.68
N GLY A 253 -23.68 4.99 -28.40
CA GLY A 253 -23.42 5.17 -29.84
C GLY A 253 -22.51 6.36 -30.18
N GLY A 254 -21.74 6.86 -29.20
CA GLY A 254 -20.88 8.03 -29.35
C GLY A 254 -21.52 9.36 -28.94
N ASP A 255 -22.78 9.35 -28.52
CA ASP A 255 -23.45 10.54 -27.96
C ASP A 255 -22.98 10.77 -26.51
N LEU A 256 -22.42 11.95 -26.24
CA LEU A 256 -21.90 12.31 -24.91
C LEU A 256 -23.01 12.86 -23.99
N ASP A 257 -24.15 13.28 -24.54
CA ASP A 257 -25.27 13.83 -23.78
C ASP A 257 -26.28 12.75 -23.33
N ASP A 258 -26.28 11.59 -24.01
CA ASP A 258 -27.18 10.45 -23.73
C ASP A 258 -26.47 9.24 -23.09
N LEU A 259 -25.56 9.52 -22.16
CA LEU A 259 -24.83 8.45 -21.47
C LEU A 259 -25.76 7.62 -20.56
N PRO A 260 -25.59 6.28 -20.53
CA PRO A 260 -26.44 5.42 -19.72
C PRO A 260 -26.32 5.74 -18.22
N THR A 261 -27.47 5.69 -17.53
CA THR A 261 -27.50 5.88 -16.07
C THR A 261 -26.68 4.79 -15.35
N PRO A 262 -25.84 5.16 -14.37
CA PRO A 262 -25.06 4.19 -13.60
C PRO A 262 -25.95 3.24 -12.79
N GLU A 263 -25.65 1.94 -12.86
CA GLU A 263 -26.40 0.90 -12.16
C GLU A 263 -25.45 -0.03 -11.39
N LEU A 264 -25.78 -0.31 -10.13
CA LEU A 264 -25.04 -1.22 -9.26
C LEU A 264 -25.43 -2.68 -9.51
N LYS A 265 -24.46 -3.59 -9.49
CA LYS A 265 -24.69 -5.05 -9.59
C LYS A 265 -24.97 -5.73 -8.23
N GLY A 266 -24.90 -4.99 -7.13
CA GLY A 266 -25.08 -5.50 -5.76
C GLY A 266 -23.84 -6.19 -5.16
N SER A 267 -22.77 -6.36 -5.94
CA SER A 267 -21.46 -6.84 -5.48
C SER A 267 -20.46 -5.69 -5.35
N TYR A 268 -19.45 -5.85 -4.50
CA TYR A 268 -18.50 -4.79 -4.17
C TYR A 268 -17.17 -5.34 -3.68
N TYR A 269 -16.17 -4.46 -3.49
CA TYR A 269 -14.83 -4.80 -3.00
C TYR A 269 -14.68 -4.42 -1.52
N PRO A 270 -14.73 -5.37 -0.56
CA PRO A 270 -14.79 -5.04 0.86
C PRO A 270 -13.58 -4.27 1.38
N LEU A 271 -12.38 -4.57 0.87
CA LEU A 271 -11.14 -3.95 1.36
C LEU A 271 -10.92 -2.51 0.89
N THR A 272 -11.67 -2.04 -0.10
CA THR A 272 -11.62 -0.64 -0.57
C THR A 272 -12.89 0.14 -0.24
N THR A 273 -13.88 -0.54 0.33
CA THR A 273 -15.16 0.05 0.72
C THR A 273 -15.01 0.71 2.08
N ARG A 274 -15.62 1.89 2.23
CA ARG A 274 -15.67 2.59 3.50
C ARG A 274 -16.94 2.17 4.23
N PHE A 275 -16.81 1.91 5.52
CA PHE A 275 -17.91 1.50 6.38
C PHE A 275 -18.10 2.47 7.54
N TYR A 276 -19.27 2.39 8.15
CA TYR A 276 -19.56 2.99 9.45
C TYR A 276 -20.37 2.02 10.30
N VAL A 277 -20.40 2.28 11.60
CA VAL A 277 -21.29 1.60 12.54
C VAL A 277 -22.54 2.45 12.72
N PRO A 278 -23.76 1.90 12.57
CA PRO A 278 -24.96 2.73 12.61
C PRO A 278 -25.53 2.96 14.02
N TYR A 279 -25.05 2.26 15.05
CA TYR A 279 -25.66 2.23 16.39
C TYR A 279 -25.21 3.40 17.31
N GLY A 280 -25.51 4.63 16.92
CA GLY A 280 -25.24 5.85 17.68
C GLY A 280 -25.72 7.10 16.96
N ASP A 281 -25.66 8.24 17.66
CA ASP A 281 -26.21 9.52 17.17
C ASP A 281 -25.45 10.07 15.95
N ASP A 282 -24.15 9.78 15.87
CA ASP A 282 -23.29 10.09 14.74
C ASP A 282 -22.26 8.97 14.50
N VAL A 283 -21.56 9.04 13.37
CA VAL A 283 -20.60 8.01 12.92
C VAL A 283 -19.49 7.77 13.94
N ARG A 284 -18.96 8.83 14.57
CA ARG A 284 -17.86 8.74 15.53
C ARG A 284 -18.36 8.17 16.87
N ALA A 285 -19.43 8.74 17.41
CA ALA A 285 -20.02 8.29 18.67
C ALA A 285 -20.48 6.82 18.58
N ALA A 286 -21.00 6.39 17.43
CA ALA A 286 -21.41 5.01 17.18
C ALA A 286 -20.22 4.03 17.28
N VAL A 287 -19.06 4.38 16.71
CA VAL A 287 -17.83 3.59 16.80
C VAL A 287 -17.33 3.49 18.24
N GLU A 288 -17.25 4.60 18.97
CA GLU A 288 -16.79 4.62 20.37
C GLU A 288 -17.72 3.80 21.28
N SER A 289 -19.03 3.95 21.10
CA SER A 289 -20.07 3.19 21.79
C SER A 289 -19.98 1.70 21.48
N ALA A 290 -19.84 1.33 20.20
CA ALA A 290 -19.70 -0.05 19.77
C ALA A 290 -18.44 -0.70 20.36
N GLY A 291 -17.29 0.00 20.34
CA GLY A 291 -16.05 -0.48 20.94
C GLY A 291 -16.21 -0.78 22.43
N THR A 292 -16.83 0.14 23.17
CA THR A 292 -17.10 -0.03 24.61
C THR A 292 -18.05 -1.20 24.88
N ARG A 293 -19.13 -1.34 24.09
CA ARG A 293 -20.10 -2.44 24.22
C ARG A 293 -19.46 -3.79 23.94
N LEU A 294 -18.70 -3.90 22.85
CA LEU A 294 -18.00 -5.13 22.45
C LEU A 294 -16.96 -5.55 23.48
N LEU A 295 -16.16 -4.60 23.98
CA LEU A 295 -15.19 -4.88 25.04
C LEU A 295 -15.87 -5.41 26.31
N ARG A 296 -17.00 -4.80 26.71
CA ARG A 296 -17.78 -5.27 27.86
C ARG A 296 -18.36 -6.68 27.65
N ARG A 297 -18.82 -7.01 26.44
CA ARG A 297 -19.34 -8.35 26.09
C ARG A 297 -18.23 -9.39 26.11
N LEU A 298 -17.06 -9.08 25.56
CA LEU A 298 -15.88 -9.94 25.59
C LEU A 298 -15.35 -10.14 27.02
N ALA A 299 -15.35 -9.11 27.87
CA ALA A 299 -14.99 -9.25 29.28
C ALA A 299 -15.93 -10.19 30.06
N ARG A 300 -17.20 -10.30 29.65
CA ARG A 300 -18.17 -11.25 30.26
C ARG A 300 -17.91 -12.70 29.86
N VAL A 301 -17.10 -12.97 28.84
CA VAL A 301 -16.75 -14.32 28.41
C VAL A 301 -16.11 -15.13 29.54
N PHE A 302 -15.32 -14.49 30.40
CA PHE A 302 -14.70 -15.12 31.57
C PHE A 302 -15.69 -15.56 32.66
N LYS A 303 -16.96 -15.14 32.57
CA LYS A 303 -18.03 -15.52 33.51
C LYS A 303 -18.96 -16.60 32.96
N ASP A 304 -18.93 -16.85 31.65
CA ASP A 304 -19.82 -17.80 30.97
C ASP A 304 -19.00 -18.98 30.42
N HIS A 305 -19.29 -20.19 30.91
CA HIS A 305 -18.57 -21.40 30.51
C HIS A 305 -18.66 -21.72 29.01
N ARG A 306 -19.81 -21.48 28.37
CA ARG A 306 -19.99 -21.77 26.93
C ARG A 306 -19.21 -20.79 26.09
N ARG A 307 -19.28 -19.50 26.43
CA ARG A 307 -18.53 -18.46 25.72
C ARG A 307 -17.04 -18.60 25.97
N PHE A 308 -16.62 -18.99 27.18
CA PHE A 308 -15.23 -19.26 27.50
C PHE A 308 -14.67 -20.41 26.64
N ALA A 309 -15.43 -21.49 26.44
CA ALA A 309 -15.02 -22.58 25.55
C ALA A 309 -14.85 -22.11 24.08
N ALA A 310 -15.71 -21.18 23.62
CA ALA A 310 -15.57 -20.56 22.30
C ALA A 310 -14.30 -19.69 22.23
N LEU A 311 -13.95 -18.97 23.30
CA LEU A 311 -12.70 -18.21 23.39
C LEU A 311 -11.46 -19.12 23.38
N GLU A 312 -11.48 -20.26 24.08
CA GLU A 312 -10.39 -21.25 24.03
C GLU A 312 -10.16 -21.75 22.59
N GLY A 313 -11.25 -22.04 21.87
CA GLY A 313 -11.18 -22.45 20.46
C GLY A 313 -10.62 -21.34 19.57
N LEU A 314 -11.12 -20.11 19.73
CA LEU A 314 -10.68 -18.94 18.97
C LEU A 314 -9.20 -18.62 19.21
N LEU A 315 -8.73 -18.75 20.45
CA LEU A 315 -7.34 -18.53 20.81
C LEU A 315 -6.41 -19.51 20.08
N ALA A 316 -6.72 -20.80 20.12
CA ALA A 316 -5.95 -21.81 19.41
C ALA A 316 -5.95 -21.56 17.90
N GLU A 317 -7.10 -21.16 17.34
CA GLU A 317 -7.23 -20.83 15.92
C GLU A 317 -6.34 -19.63 15.55
N VAL A 318 -6.38 -18.54 16.32
CA VAL A 318 -5.57 -17.33 16.08
C VAL A 318 -4.08 -17.64 16.15
N ILE A 319 -3.63 -18.37 17.19
CA ILE A 319 -2.23 -18.78 17.33
C ILE A 319 -1.80 -19.66 16.13
N ALA A 320 -2.62 -20.63 15.75
CA ALA A 320 -2.31 -21.54 14.64
C ALA A 320 -2.23 -20.80 13.30
N LYS A 321 -3.23 -19.95 12.99
CA LYS A 321 -3.24 -19.16 11.75
C LYS A 321 -2.05 -18.21 11.69
N GLU A 322 -1.67 -17.61 12.82
CA GLU A 322 -0.53 -16.71 12.88
C GLU A 322 0.80 -17.43 12.67
N ALA A 323 0.94 -18.64 13.21
CA ALA A 323 2.09 -19.50 12.94
C ALA A 323 2.19 -19.92 11.46
N VAL A 324 1.07 -20.22 10.81
CA VAL A 324 1.02 -20.49 9.36
C VAL A 324 1.49 -19.27 8.57
N ARG A 325 0.99 -18.08 8.90
CA ARG A 325 1.37 -16.80 8.28
C ARG A 325 2.89 -16.55 8.43
N TYR A 326 3.43 -16.83 9.61
CA TYR A 326 4.86 -16.72 9.89
C TYR A 326 5.70 -17.78 9.15
N PHE A 327 5.21 -19.00 9.01
CA PHE A 327 5.87 -20.05 8.21
C PHE A 327 6.03 -19.61 6.75
N ASP A 328 4.95 -19.09 6.15
CA ASP A 328 4.95 -18.57 4.78
C ASP A 328 5.93 -17.38 4.62
N TYR A 329 5.99 -16.49 5.63
CA TYR A 329 6.97 -15.40 5.66
C TYR A 329 8.41 -15.92 5.69
N LYS A 330 8.72 -16.92 6.54
CA LYS A 330 10.08 -17.49 6.61
C LYS A 330 10.49 -18.29 5.38
N LEU A 331 9.55 -18.92 4.68
CA LEU A 331 9.84 -19.50 3.36
C LEU A 331 10.29 -18.42 2.37
N LYS A 332 9.54 -17.32 2.30
CA LYS A 332 9.88 -16.18 1.42
C LYS A 332 11.23 -15.57 1.78
N GLU A 333 11.52 -15.36 3.06
CA GLU A 333 12.82 -14.84 3.53
C GLU A 333 14.00 -15.74 3.10
N HIS A 334 13.77 -17.05 3.02
CA HIS A 334 14.76 -18.02 2.56
C HIS A 334 14.74 -18.29 1.06
N ASN A 335 13.97 -17.52 0.27
CA ASN A 335 13.78 -17.72 -1.17
C ASN A 335 13.27 -19.13 -1.53
N LEU A 336 12.45 -19.72 -0.65
CA LEU A 336 11.75 -20.97 -0.89
C LEU A 336 10.34 -20.68 -1.44
N PRO A 337 9.81 -21.52 -2.36
CA PRO A 337 8.44 -21.37 -2.84
C PRO A 337 7.44 -21.60 -1.71
N ALA A 338 6.21 -21.13 -1.89
CA ALA A 338 5.11 -21.42 -0.98
C ALA A 338 4.79 -22.92 -0.95
N ILE A 339 4.18 -23.38 0.14
CA ILE A 339 3.67 -24.75 0.22
C ILE A 339 2.57 -24.95 -0.83
N PRO A 340 2.59 -26.05 -1.61
CA PRO A 340 1.52 -26.37 -2.54
C PRO A 340 0.15 -26.42 -1.85
N GLU A 341 -0.90 -25.94 -2.53
CA GLU A 341 -2.24 -25.82 -1.95
C GLU A 341 -2.78 -27.16 -1.44
N GLU A 342 -2.48 -28.28 -2.12
CA GLU A 342 -2.88 -29.62 -1.68
C GLU A 342 -2.22 -30.07 -0.36
N LYS A 343 -1.11 -29.44 0.05
CA LYS A 343 -0.38 -29.73 1.29
C LYS A 343 -0.62 -28.72 2.40
N ARG A 344 -1.24 -27.56 2.11
CA ARG A 344 -1.61 -26.56 3.13
C ARG A 344 -2.45 -27.12 4.29
N PRO A 345 -3.43 -28.03 4.08
CA PRO A 345 -4.20 -28.60 5.19
C PRO A 345 -3.33 -29.27 6.26
N ARG A 346 -2.23 -29.93 5.86
CA ARG A 346 -1.30 -30.58 6.79
C ARG A 346 -0.55 -29.57 7.66
N LEU A 347 -0.10 -28.46 7.07
CA LEU A 347 0.53 -27.38 7.84
C LEU A 347 -0.45 -26.80 8.87
N ARG A 348 -1.69 -26.51 8.44
CA ARG A 348 -2.74 -25.98 9.31
C ARG A 348 -3.07 -26.94 10.45
N GLU A 349 -3.18 -28.24 10.17
CA GLU A 349 -3.45 -29.27 11.17
C GLU A 349 -2.31 -29.39 12.19
N ALA A 350 -1.05 -29.37 11.74
CA ALA A 350 0.11 -29.40 12.62
C ALA A 350 0.19 -28.14 13.51
N ALA A 351 -0.07 -26.97 12.93
CA ALA A 351 -0.13 -25.72 13.68
C ALA A 351 -1.27 -25.71 14.72
N ASP A 352 -2.47 -26.18 14.36
CA ASP A 352 -3.62 -26.29 15.28
C ASP A 352 -3.32 -27.23 16.46
N LYS A 353 -2.73 -28.40 16.19
CA LYS A 353 -2.32 -29.35 17.24
C LYS A 353 -1.34 -28.71 18.23
N LEU A 354 -0.35 -27.98 17.73
CA LEU A 354 0.64 -27.33 18.58
C LEU A 354 0.07 -26.14 19.35
N ALA A 355 -0.76 -25.31 18.70
CA ALA A 355 -1.40 -24.15 19.31
C ALA A 355 -2.26 -24.51 20.54
N ARG A 356 -2.85 -25.71 20.56
CA ARG A 356 -3.63 -26.19 21.71
C ARG A 356 -2.83 -26.42 22.99
N VAL A 357 -1.51 -26.54 22.88
CA VAL A 357 -0.62 -26.88 24.01
C VAL A 357 0.57 -25.93 24.19
N ARG A 358 0.83 -25.02 23.25
CA ARG A 358 1.97 -24.08 23.26
C ARG A 358 1.55 -22.65 22.90
N CYS A 359 2.39 -21.68 23.29
CA CYS A 359 2.21 -20.26 22.96
C CYS A 359 2.75 -19.92 21.55
N LEU A 360 2.40 -18.75 21.02
CA LEU A 360 2.80 -18.35 19.66
C LEU A 360 4.32 -18.31 19.47
N GLY A 361 5.08 -17.89 20.48
CA GLY A 361 6.55 -17.82 20.39
C GLY A 361 7.21 -19.19 20.25
N GLN A 362 6.62 -20.23 20.81
CA GLN A 362 7.08 -21.61 20.62
C GLN A 362 6.74 -22.14 19.21
N LEU A 363 5.56 -21.76 18.68
CA LEU A 363 5.22 -22.07 17.29
C LEU A 363 6.16 -21.35 16.31
N TYR A 364 6.49 -20.08 16.56
CA TYR A 364 7.47 -19.33 15.74
C TYR A 364 8.85 -20.00 15.74
N PHE A 365 9.30 -20.50 16.90
CA PHE A 365 10.53 -21.30 16.95
C PHE A 365 10.44 -22.53 16.03
N ALA A 366 9.35 -23.30 16.12
CA ALA A 366 9.16 -24.50 15.31
C ALA A 366 9.13 -24.18 13.81
N CYS A 367 8.40 -23.13 13.41
CA CYS A 367 8.35 -22.66 12.03
C CYS A 367 9.73 -22.23 11.53
N TRP A 368 10.45 -21.40 12.28
CA TRP A 368 11.79 -20.94 11.93
C TRP A 368 12.79 -22.09 11.82
N ALA A 369 12.79 -23.03 12.77
CA ALA A 369 13.68 -24.17 12.75
C ALA A 369 13.41 -25.05 11.51
N ALA A 370 12.14 -25.25 11.18
CA ALA A 370 11.72 -26.01 10.01
C ALA A 370 12.15 -25.37 8.69
N THR A 371 11.86 -24.09 8.48
CA THR A 371 12.20 -23.37 7.25
C THR A 371 13.70 -23.15 7.09
N ARG A 372 14.43 -22.89 8.18
CA ARG A 372 15.90 -22.81 8.17
C ARG A 372 16.54 -24.13 7.75
N ASN A 373 16.03 -25.26 8.26
CA ASN A 373 16.54 -26.59 7.87
C ASN A 373 16.22 -26.89 6.40
N ALA A 374 15.05 -26.51 5.91
CA ALA A 374 14.70 -26.59 4.49
C ALA A 374 15.66 -25.76 3.61
N ALA A 375 15.96 -24.52 4.01
CA ALA A 375 16.91 -23.66 3.31
C ALA A 375 18.32 -24.25 3.31
N ALA A 376 18.76 -24.82 4.44
CA ALA A 376 20.06 -25.49 4.53
C ALA A 376 20.11 -26.74 3.63
N ALA A 377 19.03 -27.52 3.55
CA ALA A 377 18.91 -28.66 2.65
C ALA A 377 18.95 -28.24 1.17
N ALA A 378 18.25 -27.15 0.81
CA ALA A 378 18.27 -26.59 -0.54
C ALA A 378 19.70 -26.20 -0.98
N ARG A 379 20.47 -25.57 -0.06
CA ARG A 379 21.87 -25.22 -0.31
C ARG A 379 22.78 -26.44 -0.48
N ARG A 380 22.52 -27.53 0.26
CA ARG A 380 23.29 -28.78 0.16
C ARG A 380 22.98 -29.58 -1.11
N THR A 381 21.78 -29.41 -1.66
CA THR A 381 21.33 -30.18 -2.84
C THR A 381 20.78 -29.26 -3.95
N PRO A 382 21.64 -28.48 -4.63
CA PRO A 382 21.19 -27.43 -5.56
C PRO A 382 20.43 -27.94 -6.79
N ARG A 383 20.58 -29.22 -7.14
CA ARG A 383 19.92 -29.85 -8.29
C ARG A 383 18.51 -30.35 -7.99
N ALA A 384 18.11 -30.40 -6.72
CA ALA A 384 16.78 -30.86 -6.36
C ALA A 384 15.74 -29.74 -6.56
N PRO A 385 14.51 -30.06 -6.99
CA PRO A 385 13.44 -29.08 -7.09
C PRO A 385 13.18 -28.35 -5.76
N MET A 386 13.05 -27.03 -5.79
CA MET A 386 12.80 -26.20 -4.60
C MET A 386 11.48 -26.54 -3.88
N VAL A 387 10.50 -27.07 -4.63
CA VAL A 387 9.24 -27.58 -4.06
C VAL A 387 9.52 -28.73 -3.09
N ASN A 388 10.43 -29.65 -3.42
CA ASN A 388 10.80 -30.75 -2.53
C ASN A 388 11.45 -30.25 -1.24
N MET A 389 12.14 -29.11 -1.28
CA MET A 389 12.74 -28.50 -0.08
C MET A 389 11.70 -27.89 0.84
N THR A 390 10.67 -27.29 0.26
CA THR A 390 9.52 -26.76 1.01
C THR A 390 8.74 -27.89 1.67
N GLU A 391 8.54 -29.01 0.96
CA GLU A 391 7.93 -30.22 1.52
C GLU A 391 8.76 -30.85 2.64
N TYR A 392 10.08 -30.87 2.49
CA TYR A 392 10.99 -31.29 3.55
C TYR A 392 10.85 -30.38 4.78
N GLY A 393 10.71 -29.06 4.57
CA GLY A 393 10.41 -28.10 5.63
C GLY A 393 9.11 -28.41 6.35
N LEU A 394 8.03 -28.68 5.61
CA LEU A 394 6.74 -29.08 6.18
C LEU A 394 6.85 -30.36 7.01
N LYS A 395 7.52 -31.39 6.48
CA LYS A 395 7.72 -32.65 7.22
C LYS A 395 8.51 -32.41 8.51
N ASN A 396 9.59 -31.63 8.45
CA ASN A 396 10.39 -31.31 9.63
C ASN A 396 9.60 -30.48 10.65
N PHE A 397 8.68 -29.62 10.20
CA PHE A 397 7.74 -28.92 11.09
C PHE A 397 6.80 -29.91 11.80
N GLU A 398 6.21 -30.85 11.06
CA GLU A 398 5.36 -31.92 11.64
C GLU A 398 6.13 -32.76 12.67
N ASP A 399 7.38 -33.12 12.38
CA ASP A 399 8.23 -33.89 13.29
C ASP A 399 8.52 -33.10 14.59
N ILE A 400 8.85 -31.80 14.48
CA ILE A 400 9.05 -30.92 15.63
C ILE A 400 7.76 -30.80 16.46
N VAL A 401 6.62 -30.57 15.79
CA VAL A 401 5.30 -30.49 16.44
C VAL A 401 5.01 -31.78 17.21
N GLN A 402 5.23 -32.94 16.61
CA GLN A 402 4.97 -34.23 17.27
C GLN A 402 5.81 -34.41 18.54
N VAL A 403 7.06 -33.95 18.54
CA VAL A 403 7.92 -33.96 19.72
C VAL A 403 7.41 -32.97 20.77
N MET A 404 7.14 -31.72 20.39
CA MET A 404 6.70 -30.67 21.30
C MET A 404 5.32 -30.94 21.92
N VAL A 405 4.44 -31.67 21.25
CA VAL A 405 3.14 -32.08 21.82
C VAL A 405 3.31 -33.17 22.87
N ARG A 406 4.30 -34.06 22.71
CA ARG A 406 4.55 -35.19 23.63
C ARG A 406 5.36 -34.80 24.86
N ASP A 407 6.23 -33.81 24.74
CA ASP A 407 7.20 -33.41 25.77
C ASP A 407 7.24 -31.88 25.85
N ASP A 408 6.86 -31.32 26.99
CA ASP A 408 6.79 -29.88 27.25
C ASP A 408 8.13 -29.26 27.66
N THR A 409 9.10 -30.09 28.03
CA THR A 409 10.46 -29.63 28.35
C THR A 409 11.31 -29.43 27.09
N LYS A 410 10.96 -30.12 26.00
CA LYS A 410 11.68 -30.01 24.73
C LYS A 410 11.31 -28.76 23.97
N TYR A 411 12.34 -28.09 23.48
CA TYR A 411 12.21 -26.85 22.71
C TYR A 411 11.49 -25.73 23.48
N ALA A 412 11.82 -25.57 24.76
CA ALA A 412 11.27 -24.54 25.64
C ALA A 412 11.58 -23.09 25.22
N LYS A 413 12.39 -22.88 24.16
CA LYS A 413 12.74 -21.54 23.69
C LYS A 413 11.51 -20.83 23.11
N VAL A 414 11.16 -19.71 23.73
CA VAL A 414 10.11 -18.81 23.27
C VAL A 414 10.73 -17.72 22.40
N PHE A 415 10.27 -17.58 21.15
CA PHE A 415 10.68 -16.47 20.29
C PHE A 415 9.94 -15.19 20.66
N ARG A 416 10.58 -14.05 20.45
CA ARG A 416 9.93 -12.73 20.52
C ARG A 416 9.24 -12.42 19.19
N GLU A 417 8.36 -11.43 19.21
CA GLU A 417 7.78 -10.88 17.98
C GLU A 417 8.88 -10.37 17.04
N GLU A 418 8.72 -10.61 15.74
CA GLU A 418 9.66 -10.18 14.73
C GLU A 418 9.24 -8.83 14.15
N VAL A 419 10.11 -7.82 14.26
CA VAL A 419 9.83 -6.43 13.86
C VAL A 419 9.38 -6.31 12.39
N LYS A 420 9.91 -7.16 11.50
CA LYS A 420 9.57 -7.17 10.07
C LYS A 420 8.28 -7.94 9.73
N PHE A 421 7.67 -8.58 10.72
CA PHE A 421 6.48 -9.39 10.58
C PHE A 421 5.51 -9.10 11.74
N PRO A 422 4.83 -7.93 11.70
CA PRO A 422 3.95 -7.51 12.78
C PRO A 422 2.73 -8.43 12.88
N LEU A 423 2.27 -8.65 14.12
CA LEU A 423 1.09 -9.45 14.39
C LEU A 423 -0.18 -8.93 13.69
N SER A 424 -1.10 -9.83 13.37
CA SER A 424 -2.39 -9.43 12.79
C SER A 424 -3.18 -8.55 13.77
N ALA A 425 -4.03 -7.68 13.23
CA ALA A 425 -4.86 -6.79 14.04
C ALA A 425 -5.74 -7.56 15.03
N MET A 426 -6.31 -8.69 14.59
CA MET A 426 -7.11 -9.58 15.44
C MET A 426 -6.26 -10.25 16.53
N THR A 427 -5.03 -10.69 16.22
CA THR A 427 -4.12 -11.26 17.24
C THR A 427 -3.80 -10.22 18.31
N ARG A 428 -3.43 -9.00 17.91
CA ARG A 428 -3.17 -7.89 18.83
C ARG A 428 -4.38 -7.56 19.68
N THR A 429 -5.57 -7.50 19.09
CA THR A 429 -6.80 -7.18 19.81
C THR A 429 -7.13 -8.28 20.82
N LEU A 430 -7.03 -9.55 20.44
CA LEU A 430 -7.28 -10.67 21.35
C LEU A 430 -6.33 -10.62 22.54
N PHE A 431 -5.03 -10.61 22.30
CA PHE A 431 -4.05 -10.74 23.37
C PHE A 431 -3.87 -9.46 24.19
N HIS A 432 -3.67 -8.31 23.54
CA HIS A 432 -3.36 -7.08 24.28
C HIS A 432 -4.60 -6.33 24.79
N THR A 433 -5.79 -6.61 24.24
CA THR A 433 -7.01 -5.90 24.64
C THR A 433 -7.96 -6.77 25.44
N VAL A 434 -8.26 -7.97 24.95
CA VAL A 434 -9.26 -8.83 25.59
C VAL A 434 -8.64 -9.63 26.73
N LEU A 435 -7.44 -10.19 26.51
CA LEU A 435 -6.73 -11.02 27.49
C LEU A 435 -5.76 -10.22 28.38
N ASP A 436 -5.30 -9.05 27.91
CA ASP A 436 -4.28 -8.24 28.57
C ASP A 436 -2.97 -9.00 28.83
N MET A 437 -2.54 -9.76 27.82
CA MET A 437 -1.44 -10.73 27.87
C MET A 437 -0.54 -10.63 26.63
N HIS A 438 0.67 -11.20 26.70
CA HIS A 438 1.62 -11.19 25.60
C HIS A 438 1.51 -12.46 24.72
N PRO A 439 1.19 -12.35 23.42
CA PRO A 439 0.87 -13.51 22.57
C PRO A 439 2.01 -14.52 22.45
N MET A 440 3.26 -14.05 22.53
CA MET A 440 4.41 -14.92 22.38
C MET A 440 4.63 -15.82 23.59
N GLU A 441 4.11 -15.46 24.76
CA GLU A 441 4.34 -16.18 26.03
C GLU A 441 3.06 -16.85 26.53
N THR A 442 1.91 -16.37 26.08
CA THR A 442 0.61 -16.85 26.52
C THR A 442 0.10 -18.01 25.67
N GLY A 443 -0.09 -19.15 26.31
CA GLY A 443 -0.70 -20.35 25.74
C GLY A 443 -2.05 -20.70 26.36
N LEU A 444 -2.75 -21.69 25.79
CA LEU A 444 -4.06 -22.14 26.29
C LEU A 444 -4.06 -22.61 27.75
N ALA A 445 -2.93 -23.14 28.25
CA ALA A 445 -2.81 -23.60 29.62
C ALA A 445 -3.02 -22.46 30.64
N GLN A 446 -2.34 -21.32 30.43
CA GLN A 446 -2.50 -20.13 31.28
C GLN A 446 -3.92 -19.57 31.19
N ILE A 447 -4.52 -19.56 30.00
CA ILE A 447 -5.90 -19.07 29.84
C ILE A 447 -6.89 -19.95 30.60
N ARG A 448 -6.69 -21.27 30.63
CA ARG A 448 -7.53 -22.21 31.38
C ARG A 448 -7.54 -21.96 32.88
N GLU A 449 -6.50 -21.35 33.44
CA GLU A 449 -6.45 -20.97 34.85
C GLU A 449 -7.45 -19.84 35.16
N MET A 450 -7.82 -19.03 34.17
CA MET A 450 -8.86 -18.00 34.27
C MET A 450 -10.29 -18.52 34.03
N ARG A 451 -10.48 -19.85 33.96
CA ARG A 451 -11.79 -20.44 33.69
C ARG A 451 -12.78 -20.07 34.81
N PRO A 452 -14.04 -19.72 34.48
CA PRO A 452 -15.05 -19.45 35.50
C PRO A 452 -15.18 -20.63 36.47
N ALA A 453 -15.27 -20.33 37.76
CA ALA A 453 -15.52 -21.34 38.78
C ALA A 453 -16.81 -22.09 38.43
N ARG A 454 -16.77 -23.42 38.42
CA ARG A 454 -17.98 -24.23 38.25
C ARG A 454 -18.93 -23.88 39.38
N THR A 455 -20.11 -23.37 39.03
CA THR A 455 -21.25 -23.34 39.94
C THR A 455 -21.68 -24.78 40.18
N VAL A 456 -21.05 -25.44 41.14
CA VAL A 456 -21.58 -26.66 41.71
C VAL A 456 -22.89 -26.24 42.40
N PRO A 457 -24.04 -26.84 42.10
CA PRO A 457 -25.22 -26.62 42.93
C PRO A 457 -24.83 -27.02 44.35
N VAL A 458 -24.81 -26.04 45.25
CA VAL A 458 -24.55 -26.26 46.67
C VAL A 458 -25.59 -27.26 47.15
N ARG A 459 -25.19 -28.51 47.27
CA ARG A 459 -25.90 -29.46 48.10
C ARG A 459 -25.64 -28.95 49.51
N ASN A 460 -26.68 -28.47 50.18
CA ASN A 460 -26.63 -28.10 51.59
C ASN A 460 -26.26 -29.34 52.41
N GLU A 461 -24.97 -29.64 52.50
CA GLU A 461 -24.44 -30.58 53.47
C GLU A 461 -23.79 -29.74 54.57
N VAL A 462 -24.41 -29.85 55.75
CA VAL A 462 -24.03 -29.21 57.01
C VAL A 462 -22.57 -29.55 57.31
N PRO A 463 -21.69 -28.55 57.56
CA PRO A 463 -20.28 -28.84 57.83
C PRO A 463 -20.09 -29.37 59.25
N GLU A 464 -19.60 -30.61 59.36
CA GLU A 464 -18.92 -31.09 60.57
C GLU A 464 -17.49 -30.49 60.66
N PRO A 465 -17.02 -30.13 61.86
CA PRO A 465 -15.72 -29.49 62.04
C PRO A 465 -14.58 -30.53 62.05
N GLY A 466 -13.73 -30.50 61.02
CA GLY A 466 -12.44 -31.19 60.95
C GLY A 466 -11.27 -30.29 61.37
N PRO A 467 -10.12 -30.86 61.78
CA PRO A 467 -9.21 -30.25 62.73
C PRO A 467 -8.26 -29.20 62.16
N VAL A 468 -7.91 -28.27 63.03
CA VAL A 468 -6.99 -27.14 62.84
C VAL A 468 -5.61 -27.64 62.38
N SER A 469 -5.16 -27.18 61.20
CA SER A 469 -3.75 -27.27 60.78
C SER A 469 -2.95 -26.13 61.41
N PRO A 470 -1.67 -26.33 61.78
CA PRO A 470 -0.91 -25.35 62.53
C PRO A 470 -0.55 -24.12 61.69
N ALA A 471 -0.55 -22.96 62.35
CA ALA A 471 -0.26 -21.66 61.79
C ALA A 471 1.13 -21.61 61.14
N ARG A 472 1.17 -21.19 59.88
CA ARG A 472 2.39 -20.81 59.17
C ARG A 472 2.66 -19.35 59.51
N GLU A 473 3.83 -19.07 60.08
CA GLU A 473 4.28 -17.72 60.38
C GLU A 473 4.29 -16.86 59.10
N PRO A 474 3.85 -15.59 59.16
CA PRO A 474 3.83 -14.70 57.99
C PRO A 474 5.25 -14.23 57.66
N GLU A 475 5.69 -14.49 56.43
CA GLU A 475 6.85 -13.82 55.85
C GLU A 475 6.57 -12.31 55.74
N PRO A 476 7.59 -11.45 55.97
CA PRO A 476 7.40 -10.01 55.97
C PRO A 476 7.03 -9.51 54.57
N GLU A 477 5.87 -8.86 54.49
CA GLU A 477 5.36 -8.19 53.29
C GLU A 477 6.33 -7.05 52.92
N LEU A 478 7.04 -7.21 51.81
CA LEU A 478 7.85 -6.14 51.20
C LEU A 478 6.90 -5.03 50.73
N VAL A 479 6.79 -3.98 51.54
CA VAL A 479 6.02 -2.77 51.20
C VAL A 479 6.81 -2.00 50.14
N HIS A 480 6.40 -2.12 48.89
CA HIS A 480 6.90 -1.27 47.80
C HIS A 480 6.16 0.09 47.84
N PRO A 481 6.86 1.23 47.67
CA PRO A 481 6.22 2.54 47.70
C PRO A 481 5.27 2.73 46.50
N GLU A 482 4.03 3.16 46.76
CA GLU A 482 3.08 3.55 45.73
C GLU A 482 3.53 4.88 45.11
N LEU A 483 3.73 4.90 43.78
CA LEU A 483 4.09 6.11 43.04
C LEU A 483 2.85 7.00 42.87
N GLU A 484 2.77 8.10 43.64
CA GLU A 484 1.69 9.09 43.47
C GLU A 484 1.99 10.04 42.29
N GLU A 485 0.98 10.33 41.46
CA GLU A 485 1.09 11.22 40.29
C GLU A 485 1.55 12.66 40.64
N LYS A 486 1.50 13.03 41.93
CA LYS A 486 1.95 14.33 42.46
C LYS A 486 3.47 14.45 42.63
N GLU A 487 4.21 13.35 42.58
CA GLU A 487 5.66 13.33 42.85
C GLU A 487 6.51 13.73 41.63
N PHE A 488 5.93 13.73 40.41
CA PHE A 488 6.68 14.01 39.17
C PHE A 488 6.14 15.25 38.45
N PRO A 489 6.97 16.29 38.22
CA PRO A 489 6.53 17.49 37.50
C PRO A 489 6.09 17.21 36.05
N SER A 490 5.18 18.05 35.51
CA SER A 490 4.70 17.97 34.12
C SER A 490 5.85 17.98 33.11
N VAL A 491 5.72 17.24 32.00
CA VAL A 491 6.78 17.12 30.97
C VAL A 491 7.16 18.46 30.36
N GLU A 492 6.24 19.42 30.30
CA GLU A 492 6.49 20.79 29.84
C GLU A 492 7.42 21.55 30.81
N LEU A 493 7.30 21.29 32.12
CA LEU A 493 8.19 21.86 33.13
C LEU A 493 9.58 21.22 33.05
N GLN A 494 9.64 19.90 32.81
CA GLN A 494 10.90 19.19 32.66
C GLN A 494 11.66 19.62 31.39
N ALA A 495 10.95 19.79 30.27
CA ALA A 495 11.52 20.34 29.05
C ALA A 495 12.03 21.78 29.24
N ARG A 496 11.28 22.63 29.95
CA ARG A 496 11.73 23.99 30.30
C ARG A 496 12.99 23.98 31.18
N ARG A 497 13.03 23.14 32.21
CA ARG A 497 14.22 23.00 33.08
C ARG A 497 15.49 22.65 32.30
N LEU A 498 15.38 21.73 31.34
CA LEU A 498 16.50 21.37 30.47
C LEU A 498 16.87 22.50 29.50
N ALA A 499 15.88 23.21 28.95
CA ALA A 499 16.09 24.32 28.04
C ALA A 499 16.71 25.55 28.72
N ASP A 500 16.39 25.79 30.00
CA ASP A 500 16.89 26.92 30.79
C ASP A 500 18.32 26.71 31.30
N ALA A 501 18.85 25.49 31.24
CA ALA A 501 20.22 25.13 31.67
C ALA A 501 20.99 24.35 30.58
N PRO A 502 21.19 24.91 29.38
CA PRO A 502 21.76 24.18 28.24
C PRO A 502 23.23 23.76 28.46
N GLU A 503 23.97 24.44 29.34
CA GLU A 503 25.37 24.14 29.64
C GLU A 503 25.55 23.07 30.74
N SER A 504 24.48 22.66 31.41
CA SER A 504 24.55 21.68 32.52
C SER A 504 24.36 20.23 32.07
N TRP A 505 24.21 19.98 30.76
CA TRP A 505 24.04 18.65 30.19
C TRP A 505 24.46 18.62 28.72
N SER A 506 24.92 17.45 28.29
CA SER A 506 25.14 17.10 26.89
C SER A 506 24.25 15.94 26.47
N SER A 507 24.10 15.75 25.17
CA SER A 507 23.44 14.60 24.56
C SER A 507 24.10 13.26 24.90
N GLN A 508 25.42 13.25 25.12
CA GLN A 508 26.13 12.06 25.58
C GLN A 508 25.75 11.72 27.03
N ASP A 509 25.54 12.73 27.88
CA ASP A 509 25.07 12.54 29.25
C ASP A 509 23.67 11.89 29.29
N PHE A 510 22.84 12.15 28.28
CA PHE A 510 21.52 11.52 28.14
C PHE A 510 21.60 10.01 27.92
N ALA A 511 22.52 9.52 27.08
CA ALA A 511 22.68 8.08 26.87
C ALA A 511 23.13 7.38 28.17
N VAL A 512 24.04 8.01 28.91
CA VAL A 512 24.48 7.49 30.21
C VAL A 512 23.34 7.62 31.26
N ALA A 513 22.53 8.67 31.21
CA ALA A 513 21.37 8.82 32.09
C ALA A 513 20.29 7.77 31.81
N PHE A 514 20.06 7.37 30.55
CA PHE A 514 19.17 6.25 30.23
C PHE A 514 19.63 4.95 30.86
N GLN A 515 20.93 4.67 30.82
CA GLN A 515 21.49 3.48 31.45
C GLN A 515 21.31 3.53 32.98
N THR A 516 21.59 4.67 33.61
CA THR A 516 21.38 4.88 35.05
C THR A 516 19.90 4.72 35.44
N VAL A 517 18.97 5.28 34.67
CA VAL A 517 17.53 5.13 34.95
C VAL A 517 17.07 3.67 34.82
N ARG A 518 17.61 2.91 33.86
CA ARG A 518 17.29 1.47 33.72
C ARG A 518 17.86 0.63 34.85
N GLU A 519 19.02 1.01 35.38
CA GLU A 519 19.62 0.40 36.57
C GLU A 519 18.78 0.73 37.81
N ASP A 520 18.41 2.00 37.99
CA ASP A 520 17.57 2.46 39.10
C ASP A 520 16.19 1.79 39.10
N ILE A 521 15.56 1.64 37.92
CA ILE A 521 14.30 0.91 37.78
C ILE A 521 14.47 -0.55 38.23
N SER A 522 15.59 -1.19 37.88
CA SER A 522 15.87 -2.59 38.25
C SER A 522 16.23 -2.75 39.73
N LEU A 523 16.65 -1.68 40.39
CA LEU A 523 17.03 -1.68 41.80
C LEU A 523 15.85 -1.38 42.73
N VAL A 524 14.89 -0.58 42.25
CA VAL A 524 13.72 -0.14 43.03
C VAL A 524 12.50 -1.05 42.84
N TRP A 525 12.32 -1.62 41.64
CA TRP A 525 11.22 -2.56 41.37
C TRP A 525 11.75 -3.95 41.06
N ASP A 526 11.31 -4.94 41.84
CA ASP A 526 11.61 -6.35 41.57
C ASP A 526 11.15 -6.76 40.17
N THR A 527 11.84 -7.73 39.57
CA THR A 527 11.57 -8.19 38.19
C THR A 527 10.14 -8.66 37.98
N ASP A 528 9.48 -9.11 39.05
CA ASP A 528 8.11 -9.64 39.04
C ASP A 528 7.06 -8.54 39.28
N HIS A 529 7.47 -7.30 39.57
CA HIS A 529 6.56 -6.18 39.77
C HIS A 529 6.02 -5.68 38.40
N PRO A 530 4.69 -5.52 38.24
CA PRO A 530 4.08 -5.15 36.95
C PRO A 530 4.55 -3.79 36.40
N SER A 531 5.06 -2.91 37.25
CA SER A 531 5.64 -1.62 36.84
C SER A 531 7.08 -1.73 36.34
N HIS A 532 7.84 -2.76 36.72
CA HIS A 532 9.25 -2.93 36.32
C HIS A 532 9.36 -3.09 34.79
N SER A 533 8.62 -4.04 34.21
CA SER A 533 8.62 -4.29 32.76
C SER A 533 8.08 -3.09 31.98
N THR A 534 7.04 -2.43 32.50
CA THR A 534 6.43 -1.25 31.86
C THR A 534 7.38 -0.05 31.82
N LEU A 535 8.11 0.23 32.92
CA LEU A 535 9.09 1.32 32.99
C LEU A 535 10.32 1.03 32.12
N GLN A 536 10.80 -0.22 32.08
CA GLN A 536 11.90 -0.64 31.18
C GLN A 536 11.54 -0.48 29.71
N VAL A 537 10.31 -0.86 29.32
CA VAL A 537 9.81 -0.69 27.95
C VAL A 537 9.66 0.78 27.60
N ALA A 538 9.14 1.60 28.52
CA ALA A 538 9.03 3.05 28.31
C ALA A 538 10.41 3.72 28.15
N ALA A 539 11.40 3.34 28.95
CA ALA A 539 12.77 3.84 28.82
C ALA A 539 13.39 3.47 27.47
N GLY A 540 13.27 2.21 27.04
CA GLY A 540 13.77 1.77 25.74
C GLY A 540 13.06 2.44 24.55
N ALA A 541 11.76 2.71 24.66
CA ALA A 541 10.99 3.37 23.61
C ALA A 541 11.40 4.86 23.45
N LEU A 542 11.62 5.56 24.56
CA LEU A 542 12.12 6.94 24.56
C LEU A 542 13.55 7.03 24.00
N GLU A 543 14.42 6.08 24.34
CA GLU A 543 15.77 5.97 23.78
C GLU A 543 15.73 5.78 22.25
N MET A 544 14.87 4.88 21.76
CA MET A 544 14.69 4.66 20.32
C MET A 544 14.16 5.89 19.58
N HIS A 545 13.24 6.65 20.18
CA HIS A 545 12.79 7.90 19.56
C HIS A 545 13.84 9.00 19.58
N LEU A 546 14.65 9.09 20.64
CA LEU A 546 15.74 10.04 20.66
C LEU A 546 16.70 9.78 19.48
N LEU A 547 17.02 8.52 19.21
CA LEU A 547 17.83 8.11 18.07
C LEU A 547 17.16 8.46 16.73
N GLN A 548 15.84 8.26 16.60
CA GLN A 548 15.10 8.63 15.39
C GLN A 548 15.04 10.14 15.18
N LEU A 549 14.74 10.92 16.22
CA LEU A 549 14.68 12.39 16.17
C LEU A 549 16.05 13.00 15.88
N GLY A 550 17.13 12.39 16.36
CA GLY A 550 18.51 12.78 16.04
C GLY A 550 18.86 12.70 14.55
N THR A 551 18.06 12.03 13.72
CA THR A 551 18.25 12.02 12.25
C THR A 551 17.68 13.28 11.56
N TYR A 552 16.81 14.03 12.23
CA TYR A 552 16.09 15.17 11.67
C TYR A 552 16.36 16.49 12.41
N LEU A 553 16.70 16.42 13.70
CA LEU A 553 16.89 17.56 14.58
C LEU A 553 18.33 17.62 15.09
N LYS A 554 18.77 18.82 15.48
CA LYS A 554 20.05 18.95 16.19
C LYS A 554 19.96 18.24 17.55
N GLU A 555 21.10 17.80 18.05
CA GLU A 555 21.20 16.93 19.23
C GLU A 555 20.45 17.42 20.47
N ARG A 556 20.46 18.73 20.76
CA ARG A 556 19.70 19.30 21.88
C ARG A 556 18.20 19.42 21.58
N GLU A 557 17.84 19.68 20.34
CA GLU A 557 16.44 19.80 19.88
C GLU A 557 15.76 18.42 19.87
N SER A 558 16.48 17.35 19.50
CA SER A 558 15.96 15.98 19.54
C SER A 558 15.67 15.52 20.98
N VAL A 559 16.51 15.90 21.93
CA VAL A 559 16.31 15.65 23.37
C VAL A 559 15.06 16.38 23.89
N LEU A 560 14.95 17.69 23.63
CA LEU A 560 13.78 18.47 24.09
C LEU A 560 12.49 17.98 23.43
N ALA A 561 12.53 17.64 22.14
CA ALA A 561 11.40 17.05 21.42
C ALA A 561 11.00 15.69 21.99
N MET A 562 11.95 14.84 22.37
CA MET A 562 11.68 13.55 23.02
C MET A 562 11.03 13.74 24.41
N VAL A 563 11.55 14.67 25.23
CA VAL A 563 11.00 14.97 26.56
C VAL A 563 9.57 15.47 26.48
N LEU A 564 9.26 16.34 25.50
CA LEU A 564 7.90 16.80 25.24
C LEU A 564 7.00 15.66 24.72
N ALA A 565 7.52 14.83 23.82
CA ALA A 565 6.81 13.67 23.29
C ALA A 565 6.49 12.61 24.36
N ALA A 566 7.26 12.53 25.45
CA ALA A 566 6.98 11.64 26.57
C ALA A 566 5.66 11.97 27.30
N GLY A 567 5.13 13.19 27.15
CA GLY A 567 3.77 13.54 27.61
C GLY A 567 2.68 12.90 26.77
N LEU A 568 2.95 12.67 25.48
CA LEU A 568 2.08 12.02 24.50
C LEU A 568 2.17 10.49 24.58
N TYR A 569 3.17 9.96 25.30
CA TYR A 569 3.37 8.52 25.50
C TYR A 569 2.25 7.81 26.26
N ARG A 570 1.27 8.56 26.78
CA ARG A 570 -0.02 8.01 27.22
C ARG A 570 -0.75 7.28 26.08
N GLU A 571 -0.44 7.58 24.82
CA GLU A 571 -1.10 7.02 23.63
C GLU A 571 -0.26 5.96 22.88
N LEU A 572 1.08 6.04 22.96
CA LEU A 572 2.00 5.18 22.19
C LEU A 572 2.32 3.82 22.84
N ILE A 573 2.18 3.70 24.16
CA ILE A 573 2.13 2.40 24.85
C ILE A 573 0.67 2.22 25.26
N GLY A 574 -0.05 1.37 24.53
CA GLY A 574 -1.51 1.23 24.57
C GLY A 574 -2.13 1.46 25.96
N ALA A 575 -2.93 2.53 26.07
CA ALA A 575 -3.47 3.00 27.34
C ALA A 575 -4.42 1.99 27.99
N ARG A 576 -4.07 1.53 29.21
CA ARG A 576 -5.05 1.23 30.26
C ARG A 576 -5.45 2.56 30.93
N PRO A 577 -6.73 2.78 31.29
CA PRO A 577 -7.16 4.00 32.00
C PRO A 577 -6.55 4.17 33.41
N ASN A 578 -5.87 3.14 33.95
CA ASN A 578 -5.18 3.15 35.24
C ASN A 578 -3.66 2.89 35.12
N ALA A 579 -3.07 2.96 33.92
CA ALA A 579 -1.62 2.80 33.78
C ALA A 579 -0.90 4.02 34.34
N LEU A 580 0.11 3.78 35.19
CA LEU A 580 1.09 4.79 35.62
C LEU A 580 1.57 5.59 34.40
N PRO A 581 1.78 6.91 34.52
CA PRO A 581 2.31 7.73 33.43
C PRO A 581 3.81 7.41 33.23
N SER A 582 4.13 6.19 32.83
CA SER A 582 5.49 5.63 32.79
C SER A 582 6.45 6.48 31.96
N GLY A 583 5.98 7.09 30.86
CA GLY A 583 6.77 8.07 30.11
C GLY A 583 7.15 9.31 30.94
N ARG A 584 6.22 9.83 31.75
CA ARG A 584 6.50 10.96 32.66
C ARG A 584 7.41 10.58 33.82
N VAL A 585 7.20 9.39 34.39
CA VAL A 585 8.05 8.87 35.47
C VAL A 585 9.48 8.67 34.97
N VAL A 586 9.65 8.00 33.82
CA VAL A 586 10.97 7.80 33.21
C VAL A 586 11.63 9.13 32.85
N VAL A 587 10.90 10.09 32.28
CA VAL A 587 11.44 11.44 32.02
C VAL A 587 11.80 12.17 33.31
N GLY A 588 11.00 12.05 34.37
CA GLY A 588 11.32 12.61 35.68
C GLY A 588 12.64 12.06 36.21
N LEU A 589 12.80 10.74 36.20
CA LEU A 589 14.03 10.06 36.61
C LEU A 589 15.22 10.44 35.72
N LEU A 590 15.03 10.57 34.40
CA LEU A 590 16.07 10.99 33.46
C LEU A 590 16.54 12.41 33.77
N VAL A 591 15.61 13.36 33.94
CA VAL A 591 15.96 14.74 34.25
C VAL A 591 16.61 14.85 35.62
N GLU A 592 16.16 14.09 36.61
CA GLU A 592 16.85 14.01 37.91
C GLU A 592 18.26 13.44 37.79
N ALA A 593 18.47 12.36 37.04
CA ALA A 593 19.78 11.77 36.83
C ALA A 593 20.75 12.73 36.14
N LEU A 594 20.24 13.58 35.24
CA LEU A 594 21.01 14.62 34.56
C LEU A 594 21.32 15.81 35.46
N VAL A 595 20.35 16.25 36.27
CA VAL A 595 20.53 17.36 37.22
C VAL A 595 21.48 16.96 38.35
N ARG A 596 21.44 15.71 38.84
CA ARG A 596 22.41 15.16 39.81
C ARG A 596 23.84 15.11 39.27
N ARG A 597 24.01 15.16 37.94
CA ARG A 597 25.31 15.20 37.25
C ARG A 597 25.77 16.60 36.84
N GLY A 598 25.09 17.66 37.30
CA GLY A 598 25.58 19.03 37.19
C GLY A 598 27.04 19.15 37.66
N PRO A 599 27.78 20.13 37.13
CA PRO A 599 29.23 20.08 36.95
C PRO A 599 29.92 19.58 38.21
N GLU A 600 30.76 18.55 38.07
CA GLU A 600 31.77 18.23 39.08
C GLU A 600 32.39 19.56 39.51
N GLU A 601 32.28 19.89 40.80
CA GLU A 601 33.16 20.86 41.42
C GLU A 601 34.57 20.38 41.07
N GLY A 602 35.19 21.02 40.09
CA GLY A 602 36.58 20.78 39.73
C GLY A 602 37.40 20.83 41.02
N PRO A 603 38.46 20.01 41.11
CA PRO A 603 39.20 19.80 42.34
C PRO A 603 39.47 21.16 43.00
N VAL A 604 38.88 21.34 44.18
CA VAL A 604 39.18 22.44 45.08
C VAL A 604 40.69 22.50 45.18
N ALA A 605 41.25 23.63 44.77
CA ALA A 605 42.66 23.93 44.91
C ALA A 605 43.05 23.80 46.39
N GLU A 606 43.62 22.66 46.76
CA GLU A 606 44.44 22.57 47.97
C GLU A 606 45.73 23.34 47.71
N GLY A 607 45.74 24.58 48.20
CA GLY A 607 46.87 25.10 48.95
C GLY A 607 48.11 25.51 48.16
N GLY A 608 48.23 26.81 47.90
CA GLY A 608 49.53 27.45 48.03
C GLY A 608 49.87 27.62 49.50
N ALA A 609 50.95 26.98 49.97
CA ALA A 609 51.79 27.42 51.09
C ALA A 609 53.06 26.55 51.15
N GLU A 610 54.20 27.24 51.01
CA GLU A 610 55.62 26.84 51.13
C GLU A 610 56.31 26.11 49.95
#